data_AF-A0A973PDZ1-F1
#
_entry.id   AF-A0A973PDZ1-F1
#
_cell.length_a   1.000
_cell.length_b   1.000
_cell.length_c   1.000
_cell.angle_alpha   90.00
_cell.angle_beta   90.00
_cell.angle_gamma   90.00
#
_symmetry.space_group_name_H-M   'P 1'
#
loop_
_entity.id
_entity.type
_entity.pdbx_description
1 polymer ?
#
loop_
_entity_poly.entity_id
_entity_poly.type
_entity_poly.pdbx_seq_one_letter_code
_entity_poly.pdbx_strand_id
1 'polypeptide(L)'
;MGHDELVAEALATPVRGWDFTPLRERVREEPPPWSYERLLRERLKDAPSLLDLGTGGGEFLAGLAPLPPRTAATEGHPPNLPLARDRLAPLGVEVAPVGEDDVLPFPDASFALVANRHESYDPREVRRVLTGDGVFVTQQVGGRDLDEVNQALGAPPREGRDWDLASASAALAGAGLVVGWSAEVWTRTTFHDVGALVLF
;
A
#
# COMPACT_ATOMS: atom_id res chain seq x y z
N MET A 1 15.66 9.94 -27.46
CA MET A 1 14.80 8.86 -27.96
C MET A 1 13.52 9.46 -28.50
N GLY A 2 12.97 8.91 -29.58
CA GLY A 2 11.63 9.26 -30.06
C GLY A 2 10.54 8.69 -29.15
N HIS A 3 9.30 9.14 -29.30
CA HIS A 3 8.17 8.62 -28.49
C HIS A 3 7.99 7.11 -28.64
N ASP A 4 8.07 6.57 -29.85
CA ASP A 4 7.89 5.13 -30.10
C ASP A 4 8.95 4.27 -29.41
N GLU A 5 10.20 4.75 -29.36
CA GLU A 5 11.30 4.06 -28.67
C GLU A 5 11.05 4.02 -27.16
N LEU A 6 10.58 5.12 -26.57
CA LEU A 6 10.26 5.21 -25.14
C LEU A 6 9.11 4.30 -24.74
N VAL A 7 8.08 4.18 -25.59
CA VAL A 7 6.96 3.26 -25.36
C VAL A 7 7.42 1.80 -25.48
N ALA A 8 8.24 1.48 -26.48
CA ALA A 8 8.78 0.13 -26.64
C ALA A 8 9.66 -0.29 -25.45
N GLU A 9 10.49 0.62 -24.94
CA GLU A 9 11.30 0.41 -23.73
C GLU A 9 10.41 0.15 -22.50
N ALA A 10 9.38 0.98 -22.29
CA ALA A 10 8.45 0.83 -21.16
C ALA A 10 7.77 -0.53 -21.17
N LEU A 11 7.21 -0.95 -22.31
CA LEU A 11 6.52 -2.24 -22.47
C LEU A 11 7.44 -3.46 -22.27
N ALA A 12 8.75 -3.29 -22.50
CA ALA A 12 9.74 -4.35 -22.32
C ALA A 12 10.34 -4.40 -20.90
N THR A 13 10.06 -3.40 -20.06
CA THR A 13 10.67 -3.29 -18.73
C THR A 13 9.95 -4.20 -17.72
N PRO A 14 10.64 -5.19 -17.12
CA PRO A 14 10.00 -6.09 -16.16
C PRO A 14 9.78 -5.39 -14.81
N VAL A 15 8.56 -5.42 -14.30
CA VAL A 15 8.24 -4.99 -12.93
C VAL A 15 8.44 -6.17 -11.98
N ARG A 16 9.25 -5.98 -10.93
CA ARG A 16 9.50 -6.98 -9.88
C ARG A 16 9.35 -6.33 -8.50
N GLY A 17 8.44 -6.84 -7.67
CA GLY A 17 8.18 -6.22 -6.37
C GLY A 17 7.80 -4.74 -6.50
N TRP A 18 8.35 -3.93 -5.61
CA TRP A 18 8.22 -2.46 -5.58
C TRP A 18 9.51 -1.78 -6.10
N ASP A 19 10.10 -2.29 -7.19
CA ASP A 19 11.27 -1.67 -7.83
C ASP A 19 10.87 -0.57 -8.83
N PHE A 20 10.93 0.68 -8.39
CA PHE A 20 10.67 1.88 -9.22
C PHE A 20 11.94 2.48 -9.80
N THR A 21 13.07 1.76 -9.77
CA THR A 21 14.33 2.26 -10.35
C THR A 21 14.17 2.73 -11.81
N PRO A 22 13.40 2.04 -12.69
CA PRO A 22 13.17 2.49 -14.06
C PRO A 22 12.44 3.84 -14.18
N LEU A 23 11.69 4.25 -13.17
CA LEU A 23 10.94 5.51 -13.13
C LEU A 23 11.74 6.65 -12.47
N ARG A 24 12.91 6.35 -11.89
CA ARG A 24 13.75 7.35 -11.21
C ARG A 24 14.13 8.47 -12.19
N GLU A 25 13.98 9.72 -11.75
CA GLU A 25 14.19 10.95 -12.54
C GLU A 25 13.19 11.16 -13.70
N ARG A 26 12.41 10.14 -14.09
CA ARG A 26 11.39 10.22 -15.14
C ARG A 26 10.00 10.53 -14.60
N VAL A 27 9.74 10.19 -13.34
CA VAL A 27 8.53 10.54 -12.59
C VAL A 27 8.92 11.33 -11.34
N ARG A 28 8.20 12.42 -11.09
CA ARG A 28 8.31 13.21 -9.86
C ARG A 28 6.94 13.36 -9.21
N GLU A 29 6.79 12.76 -8.04
CA GLU A 29 5.60 12.89 -7.20
C GLU A 29 5.86 13.90 -6.07
N GLU A 30 4.93 14.83 -5.86
CA GLU A 30 4.94 15.67 -4.67
C GLU A 30 4.51 14.85 -3.45
N PRO A 31 5.29 14.87 -2.36
CA PRO A 31 4.93 14.13 -1.17
C PRO A 31 3.72 14.77 -0.48
N PRO A 32 2.88 13.98 0.22
CA PRO A 32 1.85 14.53 1.08
C PRO A 32 2.49 15.30 2.25
N PRO A 33 1.74 16.18 2.94
CA PRO A 33 2.23 16.94 4.10
C PRO A 33 2.40 16.08 5.37
N TRP A 34 2.28 14.76 5.27
CA TRP A 34 2.52 13.79 6.34
C TRP A 34 3.51 12.71 5.89
N SER A 35 4.09 12.00 6.86
CA SER A 35 4.93 10.83 6.61
C SER A 35 4.25 9.60 7.19
N TYR A 36 3.80 8.69 6.32
CA TYR A 36 3.23 7.40 6.73
C TYR A 36 4.22 6.61 7.58
N GLU A 37 5.50 6.55 7.16
CA GLU A 37 6.55 5.88 7.92
C GLU A 37 6.67 6.44 9.33
N ARG A 38 6.72 7.77 9.49
CA ARG A 38 6.81 8.40 10.81
C ARG A 38 5.60 8.06 11.67
N LEU A 39 4.40 8.20 11.09
CA LEU A 39 3.15 7.87 11.75
C LEU A 39 3.15 6.41 12.22
N LEU A 40 3.60 5.48 11.39
CA LEU A 40 3.66 4.06 11.75
C LEU A 40 4.73 3.80 12.82
N ARG A 41 5.93 4.37 12.68
CA ARG A 41 7.03 4.26 13.66
C ARG A 41 6.67 4.77 15.04
N GLU A 42 5.85 5.83 15.13
CA GLU A 42 5.38 6.34 16.41
C GLU A 42 4.51 5.31 17.15
N ARG A 43 3.72 4.49 16.44
CA ARG A 43 2.87 3.44 17.04
C ARG A 43 3.62 2.12 17.23
N LEU A 44 4.62 1.85 16.40
CA LEU A 44 5.44 0.63 16.50
C LEU A 44 6.19 0.50 17.83
N LYS A 45 6.57 1.61 18.46
CA LYS A 45 7.37 1.61 19.71
C LYS A 45 6.74 0.82 20.84
N ASP A 46 5.41 0.88 20.93
CA ASP A 46 4.64 0.31 22.04
C ASP A 46 3.79 -0.90 21.59
N ALA A 47 3.84 -1.26 20.29
CA ALA A 47 3.02 -2.32 19.74
C ALA A 47 3.58 -3.71 20.11
N PRO A 48 2.82 -4.58 20.79
CA PRO A 48 3.26 -5.95 21.07
C PRO A 48 3.20 -6.87 19.83
N SER A 49 2.44 -6.49 18.82
CA SER A 49 2.28 -7.24 17.58
C SER A 49 1.93 -6.35 16.39
N LEU A 50 2.36 -6.76 15.18
CA LEU A 50 2.17 -6.05 13.92
C LEU A 50 1.67 -6.99 12.82
N LEU A 51 0.70 -6.55 12.04
CA LEU A 51 0.36 -7.12 10.74
C LEU A 51 0.56 -6.08 9.64
N ASP A 52 1.34 -6.40 8.62
CA ASP A 52 1.52 -5.58 7.41
C ASP A 52 0.72 -6.16 6.24
N LEU A 53 -0.23 -5.39 5.71
CA LEU A 53 -1.06 -5.80 4.58
C LEU A 53 -0.39 -5.39 3.26
N GLY A 54 -0.36 -6.31 2.29
CA GLY A 54 0.24 -6.09 0.97
C GLY A 54 1.72 -5.70 1.04
N THR A 55 2.55 -6.55 1.66
CA THR A 55 3.95 -6.19 1.96
C THR A 55 4.82 -6.02 0.71
N GLY A 56 4.35 -6.47 -0.45
CA GLY A 56 5.12 -6.48 -1.69
C GLY A 56 6.30 -7.42 -1.56
N GLY A 57 7.51 -6.93 -1.87
CA GLY A 57 8.74 -7.68 -1.61
C GLY A 57 9.19 -7.63 -0.14
N GLY A 58 8.46 -6.94 0.75
CA GLY A 58 8.82 -6.79 2.17
C GLY A 58 9.89 -5.73 2.45
N GLU A 59 10.30 -4.94 1.46
CA GLU A 59 11.34 -3.90 1.60
C GLU A 59 10.97 -2.86 2.66
N PHE A 60 9.73 -2.35 2.59
CA PHE A 60 9.24 -1.32 3.49
C PHE A 60 9.20 -1.84 4.93
N LEU A 61 8.55 -2.99 5.15
CA LEU A 61 8.44 -3.62 6.47
C LEU A 61 9.83 -3.94 7.07
N ALA A 62 10.74 -4.50 6.27
CA ALA A 62 12.10 -4.77 6.73
C ALA A 62 12.84 -3.49 7.16
N GLY A 63 12.60 -2.37 6.46
CA GLY A 63 13.14 -1.06 6.81
C GLY A 63 12.61 -0.49 8.13
N LEU A 64 11.50 -1.00 8.67
CA LEU A 64 10.93 -0.54 9.94
C LEU A 64 11.59 -1.16 11.18
N ALA A 65 12.49 -2.13 11.01
CA ALA A 65 13.16 -2.81 12.12
C ALA A 65 13.79 -1.83 13.15
N PRO A 66 13.79 -2.17 14.45
CA PRO A 66 13.32 -3.44 15.04
C PRO A 66 11.79 -3.57 15.02
N LEU A 67 11.31 -4.78 14.75
CA LEU A 67 9.88 -5.11 14.68
C LEU A 67 9.39 -5.74 15.99
N PRO A 68 8.08 -5.65 16.29
CA PRO A 68 7.49 -6.40 17.40
C PRO A 68 7.76 -7.90 17.31
N PRO A 69 7.91 -8.62 18.44
CA PRO A 69 8.20 -10.06 18.43
C PRO A 69 7.17 -10.89 17.68
N ARG A 70 5.90 -10.47 17.69
CA ARG A 70 4.83 -11.07 16.90
C ARG A 70 4.53 -10.19 15.70
N THR A 71 5.25 -10.40 14.59
CA THR A 71 5.02 -9.69 13.34
C THR A 71 4.68 -10.65 12.22
N ALA A 72 3.64 -10.32 11.45
CA ALA A 72 3.25 -11.05 10.26
C ALA A 72 3.01 -10.06 9.10
N ALA A 73 3.00 -10.60 7.88
CA ALA A 73 2.70 -9.87 6.67
C ALA A 73 1.83 -10.71 5.75
N THR A 74 1.01 -10.06 4.93
CA THR A 74 0.30 -10.69 3.81
C THR A 74 0.85 -10.23 2.47
N GLU A 75 0.75 -11.09 1.45
CA GLU A 75 1.06 -10.73 0.07
C GLU A 75 0.14 -11.46 -0.92
N GLY A 76 -0.52 -10.70 -1.79
CA GLY A 76 -1.46 -11.23 -2.79
C GLY A 76 -0.83 -11.58 -4.13
N HIS A 77 0.29 -10.93 -4.51
CA HIS A 77 0.91 -11.15 -5.81
C HIS A 77 1.91 -12.33 -5.76
N PRO A 78 1.66 -13.45 -6.47
CA PRO A 78 2.49 -14.65 -6.35
C PRO A 78 3.99 -14.46 -6.62
N PRO A 79 4.42 -13.61 -7.57
CA PRO A 79 5.84 -13.28 -7.78
C PRO A 79 6.53 -12.61 -6.59
N ASN A 80 5.78 -11.91 -5.73
CA ASN A 80 6.33 -11.19 -4.58
C ASN A 80 6.49 -12.08 -3.34
N LEU A 81 5.61 -13.08 -3.18
CA LEU A 81 5.64 -14.00 -2.03
C LEU A 81 7.03 -14.60 -1.70
N PRO A 82 7.79 -15.18 -2.65
CA PRO A 82 9.12 -15.70 -2.34
C PRO A 82 10.10 -14.58 -1.94
N LEU A 83 10.04 -13.42 -2.60
CA LEU A 83 10.89 -12.27 -2.28
C LEU A 83 10.62 -11.75 -0.86
N ALA A 84 9.35 -11.61 -0.49
CA ALA A 84 8.92 -11.21 0.84
C ALA A 84 9.40 -12.20 1.90
N ARG A 85 9.18 -13.52 1.68
CA ARG A 85 9.60 -14.57 2.62
C ARG A 85 11.10 -14.56 2.83
N ASP A 86 11.89 -14.51 1.77
CA ASP A 86 13.35 -14.53 1.86
C ASP A 86 13.88 -13.29 2.60
N ARG A 87 13.29 -12.12 2.34
CA ARG A 87 13.69 -10.86 2.97
C ARG A 87 13.28 -10.77 4.44
N LEU A 88 12.10 -11.27 4.78
CA LEU A 88 11.48 -11.08 6.09
C LEU A 88 11.74 -12.22 7.09
N ALA A 89 12.12 -13.42 6.61
CA ALA A 89 12.45 -14.56 7.47
C ALA A 89 13.57 -14.28 8.49
N PRO A 90 14.68 -13.57 8.16
CA PRO A 90 15.71 -13.22 9.13
C PRO A 90 15.23 -12.31 10.26
N LEU A 91 14.10 -11.61 10.06
CA LEU A 91 13.46 -10.75 11.06
C LEU A 91 12.40 -11.48 11.89
N GLY A 92 12.19 -12.79 11.64
CA GLY A 92 11.19 -13.60 12.34
C GLY A 92 9.74 -13.32 11.91
N VAL A 93 9.54 -12.70 10.75
CA VAL A 93 8.22 -12.33 10.24
C VAL A 93 7.64 -13.47 9.41
N GLU A 94 6.41 -13.86 9.73
CA GLU A 94 5.63 -14.79 8.91
C GLU A 94 5.00 -14.08 7.71
N VAL A 95 5.09 -14.64 6.51
CA VAL A 95 4.44 -14.10 5.30
C VAL A 95 3.40 -15.09 4.76
N ALA A 96 2.14 -14.69 4.85
CA ALA A 96 0.99 -15.45 4.40
C ALA A 96 0.46 -14.95 3.05
N PRO A 97 0.04 -15.84 2.13
CA PRO A 97 -0.70 -15.42 0.95
C PRO A 97 -2.09 -14.92 1.35
N VAL A 98 -2.62 -13.92 0.63
CA VAL A 98 -4.01 -13.47 0.74
C VAL A 98 -4.67 -13.50 -0.64
N GLY A 99 -5.94 -13.87 -0.71
CA GLY A 99 -6.71 -13.90 -1.95
C GLY A 99 -7.32 -12.54 -2.30
N GLU A 100 -7.98 -12.46 -3.45
CA GLU A 100 -8.74 -11.27 -3.89
C GLU A 100 -10.00 -11.00 -3.04
N ASP A 101 -10.36 -11.92 -2.13
CA ASP A 101 -11.48 -11.78 -1.20
C ASP A 101 -11.10 -11.01 0.07
N ASP A 102 -9.84 -10.56 0.20
CA ASP A 102 -9.28 -9.83 1.34
C ASP A 102 -9.41 -10.58 2.70
N VAL A 103 -9.69 -11.88 2.69
CA VAL A 103 -9.84 -12.68 3.91
C VAL A 103 -8.48 -12.91 4.54
N LEU A 104 -8.28 -12.35 5.74
CA LEU A 104 -7.02 -12.40 6.44
C LEU A 104 -6.82 -13.77 7.11
N PRO A 105 -5.71 -14.48 6.84
CA PRO A 105 -5.47 -15.86 7.32
C PRO A 105 -5.03 -15.90 8.80
N PHE A 106 -5.54 -15.01 9.63
CA PHE A 106 -5.18 -14.87 11.04
C PHE A 106 -6.41 -14.94 11.95
N PRO A 107 -6.28 -15.45 13.18
CA PRO A 107 -7.37 -15.44 14.16
C PRO A 107 -7.78 -14.03 14.58
N ASP A 108 -8.98 -13.93 15.13
CA ASP A 108 -9.52 -12.71 15.72
C ASP A 108 -8.61 -12.17 16.84
N ALA A 109 -8.58 -10.84 17.01
CA ALA A 109 -7.84 -10.14 18.06
C ALA A 109 -6.35 -10.55 18.19
N SER A 110 -5.72 -10.78 17.05
CA SER A 110 -4.32 -11.19 16.94
C SER A 110 -3.33 -10.02 17.07
N PHE A 111 -3.65 -8.88 16.45
CA PHE A 111 -2.68 -7.82 16.22
C PHE A 111 -3.07 -6.52 16.93
N ALA A 112 -2.10 -5.91 17.63
CA ALA A 112 -2.28 -4.61 18.25
C ALA A 112 -2.04 -3.46 17.27
N LEU A 113 -1.29 -3.70 16.19
CA LEU A 113 -1.07 -2.75 15.11
C LEU A 113 -1.30 -3.44 13.76
N VAL A 114 -2.11 -2.84 12.91
CA VAL A 114 -2.26 -3.23 11.51
C VAL A 114 -1.81 -2.06 10.64
N ALA A 115 -0.88 -2.33 9.73
CA ALA A 115 -0.31 -1.40 8.77
C ALA A 115 -0.80 -1.78 7.36
N ASN A 116 -1.08 -0.79 6.53
CA ASN A 116 -1.56 -1.01 5.18
C ASN A 116 -1.20 0.20 4.32
N ARG A 117 -0.37 0.00 3.30
CA ARG A 117 0.07 1.09 2.41
C ARG A 117 -0.22 0.72 0.97
N HIS A 118 -1.23 1.37 0.40
CA HIS A 118 -1.65 1.22 -0.99
C HIS A 118 -2.16 -0.19 -1.36
N GLU A 119 -2.50 -1.01 -0.37
CA GLU A 119 -3.13 -2.32 -0.56
C GLU A 119 -4.62 -2.23 -0.24
N SER A 120 -5.47 -3.02 -0.90
CA SER A 120 -6.89 -3.15 -0.55
C SER A 120 -7.07 -3.71 0.86
N TYR A 121 -8.24 -3.50 1.44
CA TYR A 121 -8.59 -4.12 2.71
C TYR A 121 -10.11 -4.19 2.88
N ASP A 122 -10.59 -5.26 3.51
CA ASP A 122 -11.92 -5.30 4.09
C ASP A 122 -11.88 -4.69 5.51
N PRO A 123 -12.59 -3.57 5.77
CA PRO A 123 -12.70 -2.99 7.11
C PRO A 123 -13.14 -3.98 8.20
N ARG A 124 -13.94 -4.99 7.86
CA ARG A 124 -14.42 -6.02 8.78
C ARG A 124 -13.30 -6.98 9.16
N GLU A 125 -12.48 -7.38 8.20
CA GLU A 125 -11.32 -8.24 8.47
C GLU A 125 -10.26 -7.50 9.28
N VAL A 126 -9.99 -6.23 8.95
CA VAL A 126 -9.13 -5.36 9.77
C VAL A 126 -9.65 -5.28 11.20
N ARG A 127 -10.96 -5.02 11.38
CA ARG A 127 -11.57 -4.99 12.72
C ARG A 127 -11.44 -6.33 13.43
N ARG A 128 -11.63 -7.44 12.73
CA ARG A 128 -11.62 -8.80 13.28
C ARG A 128 -10.25 -9.15 13.83
N VAL A 129 -9.19 -8.91 13.07
CA VAL A 129 -7.82 -9.27 13.48
C VAL A 129 -7.21 -8.31 14.50
N LEU A 130 -7.74 -7.09 14.64
CA LEU A 130 -7.31 -6.12 15.65
C LEU A 130 -7.72 -6.53 17.07
N THR A 131 -6.82 -6.33 18.04
CA THR A 131 -7.19 -6.35 19.47
C THR A 131 -8.17 -5.22 19.78
N GLY A 132 -8.87 -5.30 20.92
CA GLY A 132 -9.90 -4.31 21.28
C GLY A 132 -9.37 -2.87 21.41
N ASP A 133 -8.09 -2.72 21.75
CA ASP A 133 -7.33 -1.48 21.88
C ASP A 133 -6.32 -1.27 20.73
N GLY A 134 -6.40 -2.11 19.68
CA GLY A 134 -5.48 -2.08 18.56
C GLY A 134 -5.68 -0.87 17.65
N VAL A 135 -4.63 -0.55 16.89
CA VAL A 135 -4.60 0.60 15.98
C VAL A 135 -4.43 0.14 14.54
N PHE A 136 -5.24 0.72 13.64
CA PHE A 136 -5.04 0.61 12.20
C PHE A 136 -4.39 1.90 11.67
N VAL A 137 -3.33 1.76 10.89
CA VAL A 137 -2.69 2.88 10.18
C VAL A 137 -2.69 2.54 8.70
N THR A 138 -3.38 3.37 7.90
CA THR A 138 -3.44 3.19 6.45
C THR A 138 -3.07 4.47 5.69
N GLN A 139 -2.44 4.28 4.53
CA GLN A 139 -2.28 5.31 3.51
C GLN A 139 -2.75 4.71 2.18
N GLN A 140 -3.63 5.43 1.50
CA GLN A 140 -4.31 4.97 0.29
C GLN A 140 -4.16 5.97 -0.85
N VAL A 141 -4.28 5.47 -2.07
CA VAL A 141 -4.38 6.27 -3.29
C VAL A 141 -5.86 6.53 -3.56
N GLY A 142 -6.24 7.80 -3.80
CA GLY A 142 -7.63 8.15 -4.08
C GLY A 142 -8.10 7.58 -5.42
N GLY A 143 -9.38 7.24 -5.54
CA GLY A 143 -9.97 6.62 -6.74
C GLY A 143 -9.98 7.52 -7.98
N ARG A 144 -9.57 8.78 -7.84
CA ARG A 144 -9.42 9.76 -8.91
C ARG A 144 -7.97 10.04 -9.27
N ASP A 145 -7.04 9.25 -8.76
CA ASP A 145 -5.63 9.36 -9.13
C ASP A 145 -5.44 9.25 -10.65
N LEU A 146 -4.69 10.19 -11.21
CA LEU A 146 -4.44 10.34 -12.65
C LEU A 146 -5.71 10.42 -13.54
N ASP A 147 -6.86 10.81 -12.99
CA ASP A 147 -8.11 11.02 -13.75
C ASP A 147 -7.90 11.96 -14.94
N GLU A 148 -7.10 13.02 -14.78
CA GLU A 148 -6.83 14.02 -15.80
C GLU A 148 -6.10 13.43 -17.01
N VAL A 149 -5.18 12.49 -16.78
CA VAL A 149 -4.47 11.77 -17.84
C VAL A 149 -5.45 10.90 -18.61
N ASN A 150 -6.26 10.12 -17.90
CA ASN A 150 -7.26 9.25 -18.53
C ASN A 150 -8.24 10.08 -19.39
N GLN A 151 -8.69 11.23 -18.89
CA GLN A 151 -9.56 12.14 -19.65
C GLN A 151 -8.86 12.72 -20.89
N ALA A 152 -7.61 13.14 -20.78
CA ALA A 152 -6.84 13.66 -21.91
C ALA A 152 -6.63 12.62 -23.02
N LEU A 153 -6.52 11.34 -22.64
CA LEU A 153 -6.41 10.21 -23.57
C LEU A 153 -7.77 9.71 -24.11
N GLY A 154 -8.89 10.26 -23.61
CA GLY A 154 -10.23 9.80 -23.97
C GLY A 154 -10.59 8.42 -23.43
N ALA A 155 -9.94 7.97 -22.36
CA ALA A 155 -10.25 6.71 -21.69
C ALA A 155 -11.61 6.78 -20.97
N PRO A 156 -12.35 5.67 -20.84
CA PRO A 156 -13.59 5.64 -20.08
C PRO A 156 -13.32 5.93 -18.58
N PRO A 157 -14.31 6.45 -17.84
CA PRO A 157 -14.20 6.59 -16.39
C PRO A 157 -13.90 5.24 -15.73
N ARG A 158 -12.97 5.24 -14.77
CA ARG A 158 -12.67 4.05 -13.95
C ARG A 158 -13.80 3.78 -12.95
N GLU A 159 -13.91 2.53 -12.51
CA GLU A 159 -14.71 2.16 -11.34
C GLU A 159 -14.01 2.64 -10.05
N GLY A 160 -14.76 2.78 -8.95
CA GLY A 160 -14.19 3.16 -7.64
C GLY A 160 -13.74 4.63 -7.51
N ARG A 161 -14.20 5.53 -8.40
CA ARG A 161 -13.86 6.96 -8.37
C ARG A 161 -14.34 7.71 -7.13
N ASP A 162 -15.25 7.11 -6.37
CA ASP A 162 -15.76 7.59 -5.08
C ASP A 162 -14.89 7.13 -3.89
N TRP A 163 -13.82 6.38 -4.14
CA TRP A 163 -12.82 6.07 -3.12
C TRP A 163 -12.03 7.33 -2.75
N ASP A 164 -12.27 7.83 -1.54
CA ASP A 164 -11.69 9.04 -0.99
C ASP A 164 -11.62 8.93 0.54
N LEU A 165 -11.11 9.97 1.21
CA LEU A 165 -11.02 9.97 2.67
C LEU A 165 -12.39 9.77 3.35
N ALA A 166 -13.46 10.33 2.78
CA ALA A 166 -14.78 10.28 3.38
C ALA A 166 -15.38 8.87 3.28
N SER A 167 -15.30 8.23 2.11
CA SER A 167 -15.78 6.87 1.90
C SER A 167 -14.96 5.85 2.70
N ALA A 168 -13.63 5.98 2.72
CA ALA A 168 -12.77 5.12 3.54
C ALA A 168 -13.07 5.28 5.05
N SER A 169 -13.21 6.52 5.54
CA SER A 169 -13.52 6.78 6.95
C SER A 169 -14.90 6.25 7.34
N ALA A 170 -15.90 6.41 6.46
CA ALA A 170 -17.24 5.90 6.69
C ALA A 170 -17.27 4.37 6.71
N ALA A 171 -16.53 3.70 5.83
CA ALA A 171 -16.44 2.24 5.79
C ALA A 171 -15.77 1.67 7.06
N LEU A 172 -14.67 2.28 7.51
CA LEU A 172 -14.01 1.93 8.78
C LEU A 172 -14.93 2.15 9.99
N ALA A 173 -15.64 3.28 10.03
CA ALA A 173 -16.62 3.55 11.08
C ALA A 173 -17.78 2.53 11.06
N GLY A 174 -18.27 2.18 9.88
CA GLY A 174 -19.31 1.16 9.68
C GLY A 174 -18.90 -0.24 10.13
N ALA A 175 -17.59 -0.54 10.11
CA ALA A 175 -17.03 -1.77 10.67
C ALA A 175 -16.73 -1.70 12.18
N GLY A 176 -17.02 -0.57 12.83
CA GLY A 176 -16.87 -0.39 14.27
C GLY A 176 -15.47 0.07 14.70
N LEU A 177 -14.67 0.64 13.80
CA LEU A 177 -13.46 1.38 14.16
C LEU A 177 -13.78 2.85 14.46
N VAL A 178 -12.93 3.51 15.25
CA VAL A 178 -13.02 4.96 15.50
C VAL A 178 -11.88 5.65 14.75
N VAL A 179 -12.22 6.57 13.83
CA VAL A 179 -11.23 7.35 13.09
C VAL A 179 -10.74 8.51 13.97
N GLY A 180 -9.57 8.35 14.58
CA GLY A 180 -8.98 9.38 15.46
C GLY A 180 -8.22 10.48 14.71
N TRP A 181 -7.69 10.18 13.53
CA TRP A 181 -7.02 11.15 12.66
C TRP A 181 -7.15 10.72 11.20
N SER A 182 -7.40 11.67 10.32
CA SER A 182 -7.55 11.47 8.89
C SER A 182 -7.17 12.74 8.14
N ALA A 183 -6.50 12.62 7.00
CA ALA A 183 -6.17 13.74 6.12
C ALA A 183 -6.18 13.29 4.67
N GLU A 184 -6.50 14.22 3.76
CA GLU A 184 -6.47 14.02 2.32
C GLU A 184 -5.73 15.19 1.68
N VAL A 185 -5.03 14.91 0.59
CA VAL A 185 -4.35 15.93 -0.19
C VAL A 185 -4.29 15.49 -1.64
N TRP A 186 -4.45 16.45 -2.54
CA TRP A 186 -4.16 16.29 -3.95
C TRP A 186 -2.73 16.77 -4.19
N THR A 187 -1.88 15.86 -4.65
CA THR A 187 -0.48 16.14 -4.99
C THR A 187 -0.28 16.14 -6.48
N ARG A 188 0.78 16.79 -6.95
CA ARG A 188 1.13 16.78 -8.36
C ARG A 188 2.09 15.63 -8.66
N THR A 189 1.76 14.85 -9.69
CA THR A 189 2.68 13.92 -10.35
C THR A 189 3.11 14.50 -11.69
N THR A 190 4.41 14.51 -11.96
CA THR A 190 4.98 14.96 -13.23
C THR A 190 5.66 13.80 -13.92
N PHE A 191 5.24 13.50 -15.15
CA PHE A 191 5.91 12.57 -16.05
C PHE A 191 6.79 13.36 -17.02
N HIS A 192 8.08 13.03 -17.09
CA HIS A 192 9.04 13.73 -17.93
C HIS A 192 9.12 13.16 -19.36
N ASP A 193 8.58 11.96 -19.59
CA ASP A 193 8.47 11.35 -20.90
C ASP A 193 7.30 10.36 -20.98
N VAL A 194 6.90 10.00 -22.20
CA VAL A 194 5.75 9.10 -22.46
C VAL A 194 6.01 7.66 -22.04
N GLY A 195 7.26 7.19 -22.06
CA GLY A 195 7.60 5.84 -21.61
C GLY A 195 7.39 5.68 -20.11
N ALA A 196 7.72 6.71 -19.33
CA ALA A 196 7.46 6.74 -17.89
C ALA A 196 5.96 6.70 -17.57
N LEU A 197 5.13 7.39 -18.37
CA LEU A 197 3.68 7.32 -18.22
C LEU A 197 3.12 5.93 -18.55
N VAL A 198 3.69 5.24 -19.55
CA VAL A 198 3.27 3.88 -19.92
C VAL A 198 3.71 2.83 -18.90
N LEU A 199 4.85 3.04 -18.24
CA LEU A 199 5.40 2.10 -17.27
C LEU A 199 4.80 2.24 -15.86
N PHE A 200 4.32 3.44 -15.51
CA PHE A 200 3.73 3.75 -14.21
C PHE A 200 2.34 3.13 -14.05
#